data_AF-A0A061QUN7-F1
#
_entry.id   AF-A0A061QUN7-F1
#
_cell.length_a   1.000
_cell.length_b   1.000
_cell.length_c   1.000
_cell.angle_alpha   90.00
_cell.angle_beta   90.00
_cell.angle_gamma   90.00
#
_symmetry.space_group_name_H-M   'P 1'
#
loop_
_entity.id
_entity.type
_entity.pdbx_description
1 polymer ?
#
loop_
_entity_poly.entity_id
_entity_poly.type
_entity_poly.pdbx_seq_one_letter_code
_entity_poly.pdbx_strand_id
1 'polypeptide(L)'
;MGSGRSAQEFLAYLTNSPVAAYLWPVWGETVAGNLPSMTVCHLVETIAGEQMPGIAGAFEAASVSLSHFVLRLMSQVLVNYVSWQMIVQCLCMVVVKGPDYLVYFFVALLRHCEFDARRHADSADLVPWILQSQLGSFRLPDYVDYIETLAADYKRYILPTMISAVFR
;
A
#
# COMPACT_ATOMS: atom_id res chain seq x y z
N MET A 1 20.48 7.92 29.20
CA MET A 1 21.55 7.36 28.33
C MET A 1 21.19 6.00 27.68
N GLY A 2 20.02 5.40 27.92
CA GLY A 2 19.64 4.10 27.33
C GLY A 2 18.84 4.12 26.01
N SER A 3 18.23 5.25 25.61
CA SER A 3 17.30 5.26 24.46
C SER A 3 17.99 5.13 23.10
N GLY A 4 19.22 5.63 22.94
CA GLY A 4 19.93 5.60 21.66
C GLY A 4 20.35 4.20 21.22
N ARG A 5 20.78 3.36 22.17
CA ARG A 5 21.23 1.99 21.88
C ARG A 5 20.05 1.08 21.51
N SER A 6 18.94 1.20 22.24
CA SER A 6 17.71 0.46 21.91
C SER A 6 17.11 0.89 20.57
N ALA A 7 17.19 2.18 20.21
CA ALA A 7 16.78 2.64 18.89
C ALA A 7 17.65 2.06 17.77
N GLN A 8 18.97 2.00 17.97
CA GLN A 8 19.88 1.38 17.00
C GLN A 8 19.63 -0.12 16.84
N GLU A 9 19.42 -0.84 17.95
CA GLU A 9 19.08 -2.27 17.93
C GLU A 9 17.75 -2.53 17.22
N PHE A 10 16.74 -1.68 17.46
CA PHE A 10 15.46 -1.76 16.75
C PHE A 10 15.62 -1.49 15.25
N LEU A 11 16.37 -0.46 14.86
CA LEU A 11 16.61 -0.16 13.44
C LEU A 11 17.36 -1.29 12.75
N ALA A 12 18.39 -1.85 13.41
CA ALA A 12 19.14 -2.99 12.89
C ALA A 12 18.24 -4.23 12.74
N TYR A 13 17.33 -4.47 13.70
CA TYR A 13 16.35 -5.55 13.59
C TYR A 13 15.37 -5.31 12.44
N LEU A 14 14.87 -4.07 12.30
CA LEU A 14 13.93 -3.70 11.26
C LEU A 14 14.56 -3.84 9.86
N THR A 15 15.79 -3.38 9.65
CA THR A 15 16.49 -3.50 8.36
C THR A 15 16.72 -4.94 7.92
N ASN A 16 16.85 -5.86 8.87
CA ASN A 16 17.00 -7.29 8.61
C ASN A 16 15.65 -8.03 8.50
N SER A 17 14.53 -7.36 8.75
CA SER A 17 13.18 -7.93 8.62
C SER A 17 12.69 -7.88 7.17
N PRO A 18 11.89 -8.86 6.70
CA PRO A 18 11.22 -8.78 5.40
C PRO A 18 10.42 -7.49 5.22
N VAL A 19 9.92 -6.93 6.31
CA VAL A 19 9.10 -5.73 6.32
C VAL A 19 9.86 -4.54 5.73
N ALA A 20 11.17 -4.42 5.96
CA ALA A 20 11.96 -3.31 5.43
C ALA A 20 11.99 -3.30 3.90
N ALA A 21 11.98 -4.46 3.24
CA ALA A 21 11.96 -4.54 1.78
C ALA A 21 10.68 -3.96 1.16
N TYR A 22 9.57 -3.96 1.92
CA TYR A 22 8.29 -3.43 1.48
C TYR A 22 8.05 -1.97 1.88
N LEU A 23 8.54 -1.58 3.06
CA LEU A 23 8.36 -0.22 3.56
C LEU A 23 9.28 0.80 2.88
N TRP A 24 10.46 0.36 2.44
CA TRP A 24 11.47 1.24 1.87
C TRP A 24 11.78 0.81 0.44
N PRO A 25 11.13 1.42 -0.58
CA PRO A 25 11.25 0.96 -1.97
C PRO A 25 12.70 0.84 -2.46
N VAL A 26 13.57 1.79 -2.07
CA VAL A 26 15.00 1.78 -2.42
C VAL A 26 15.75 0.60 -1.79
N TRP A 27 15.38 0.22 -0.57
CA TRP A 27 15.96 -0.95 0.10
C TRP A 27 15.45 -2.25 -0.52
N GLY A 28 14.15 -2.33 -0.79
CA GLY A 28 13.53 -3.44 -1.51
C GLY A 28 14.21 -3.69 -2.86
N GLU A 29 14.52 -2.62 -3.59
CA GLU A 29 15.25 -2.68 -4.85
C GLU A 29 16.67 -3.23 -4.70
N THR A 30 17.34 -2.90 -3.61
CA THR A 30 18.68 -3.43 -3.31
C THR A 30 18.65 -4.92 -2.96
N VAL A 31 17.63 -5.37 -2.23
CA VAL A 31 17.52 -6.75 -1.73
C VAL A 31 16.96 -7.72 -2.78
N ALA A 32 15.94 -7.31 -3.52
CA ALA A 32 15.19 -8.18 -4.42
C ALA A 32 14.77 -7.49 -5.74
N GLY A 33 15.37 -6.35 -6.09
CA GLY A 33 14.99 -5.58 -7.27
C GLY A 33 13.57 -5.02 -7.15
N ASN A 34 12.87 -4.88 -8.27
CA ASN A 34 11.50 -4.36 -8.28
C ASN A 34 10.44 -5.36 -7.78
N LEU A 35 10.82 -6.61 -7.47
CA LEU A 35 9.86 -7.66 -7.08
C LEU A 35 8.97 -7.27 -5.90
N PRO A 36 9.47 -6.73 -4.77
CA PRO A 36 8.62 -6.41 -3.62
C PRO A 36 7.49 -5.43 -3.98
N SER A 37 7.82 -4.36 -4.70
CA SER A 37 6.85 -3.36 -5.16
C SER A 37 5.87 -3.94 -6.17
N MET A 38 6.34 -4.75 -7.13
CA MET A 38 5.46 -5.40 -8.12
C MET A 38 4.54 -6.43 -7.47
N THR A 39 5.02 -7.19 -6.49
CA THR A 39 4.20 -8.13 -5.70
C THR A 39 3.10 -7.39 -4.96
N VAL A 40 3.41 -6.27 -4.30
CA VAL A 40 2.37 -5.46 -3.63
C VAL A 40 1.35 -4.95 -4.66
N CYS A 41 1.80 -4.38 -5.78
CA CYS A 41 0.89 -3.87 -6.82
C CYS A 41 -0.04 -4.96 -7.35
N HIS A 42 0.51 -6.14 -7.69
CA HIS A 42 -0.27 -7.27 -8.18
C HIS A 42 -1.30 -7.77 -7.16
N LEU A 43 -0.91 -7.89 -5.89
CA LEU A 43 -1.82 -8.35 -4.83
C LEU A 43 -2.93 -7.32 -4.55
N VAL A 44 -2.60 -6.03 -4.55
CA VAL A 44 -3.59 -4.96 -4.42
C VAL A 44 -4.56 -4.99 -5.60
N GLU A 45 -4.07 -5.09 -6.83
CA GLU A 45 -4.90 -5.13 -8.04
C GLU A 45 -5.83 -6.35 -8.06
N THR A 46 -5.33 -7.52 -7.64
CA THR A 46 -6.13 -8.75 -7.53
C THR A 46 -7.29 -8.58 -6.53
N ILE A 47 -7.00 -8.11 -5.31
CA ILE A 47 -8.02 -7.92 -4.28
C ILE A 47 -8.98 -6.80 -4.68
N ALA A 48 -8.47 -5.72 -5.27
CA ALA A 48 -9.30 -4.62 -5.73
C ALA A 48 -10.27 -5.04 -6.83
N GLY A 49 -9.83 -5.89 -7.76
CA GLY A 49 -10.69 -6.45 -8.80
C GLY A 49 -11.84 -7.30 -8.24
N GLU A 50 -11.60 -8.06 -7.17
CA GLU A 50 -12.64 -8.86 -6.50
C GLU A 50 -13.58 -8.02 -5.62
N GLN A 51 -13.01 -7.14 -4.80
CA GLN A 51 -13.75 -6.43 -3.74
C GLN A 51 -14.40 -5.13 -4.23
N MET A 52 -13.84 -4.49 -5.25
CA MET A 52 -14.26 -3.18 -5.76
C MET A 52 -14.17 -3.15 -7.30
N PRO A 53 -14.98 -3.95 -8.03
CA PRO A 53 -14.92 -3.99 -9.50
C PRO A 53 -15.19 -2.62 -10.15
N GLY A 54 -15.88 -1.72 -9.43
CA GLY A 54 -16.12 -0.34 -9.88
C GLY A 54 -14.84 0.48 -10.05
N ILE A 55 -13.83 0.29 -9.18
CA ILE A 55 -12.55 1.00 -9.34
C ILE A 55 -11.74 0.42 -10.49
N ALA A 56 -11.70 -0.91 -10.63
CA ALA A 56 -11.01 -1.56 -11.73
C ALA A 56 -11.59 -1.10 -13.07
N GLY A 57 -12.92 -1.10 -13.21
CA GLY A 57 -13.60 -0.62 -14.42
C GLY A 57 -13.36 0.88 -14.71
N ALA A 58 -13.29 1.73 -13.68
CA ALA A 58 -12.98 3.15 -13.85
C ALA A 58 -11.56 3.37 -14.41
N PHE A 59 -10.58 2.62 -13.91
CA PHE A 59 -9.20 2.66 -14.38
C PHE A 59 -9.06 2.09 -15.80
N GLU A 60 -9.74 0.98 -16.10
CA GLU A 60 -9.82 0.41 -17.45
C GLU A 60 -10.43 1.39 -18.46
N ALA A 61 -11.54 2.05 -18.11
CA ALA A 61 -12.19 3.04 -18.95
C ALA A 61 -11.28 4.23 -19.26
N ALA A 62 -10.44 4.63 -18.30
CA ALA A 62 -9.44 5.68 -18.47
C ALA A 62 -8.16 5.20 -19.18
N SER A 63 -8.05 3.92 -19.55
CA SER A 63 -6.84 3.31 -20.13
C SER A 63 -5.59 3.44 -19.24
N VAL A 64 -5.79 3.40 -17.91
CA VAL A 64 -4.72 3.48 -16.91
C VAL A 64 -4.72 2.21 -16.07
N SER A 65 -3.56 1.59 -15.87
CA SER A 65 -3.46 0.43 -14.96
C SER A 65 -3.55 0.86 -13.50
N LEU A 66 -4.38 0.16 -12.72
CA LEU A 66 -4.49 0.35 -11.27
C LEU A 66 -3.15 0.08 -10.57
N SER A 67 -2.43 -0.95 -11.00
CA SER A 67 -1.06 -1.24 -10.54
C SER A 67 -0.11 -0.04 -10.70
N HIS A 68 -0.24 0.75 -11.77
CA HIS A 68 0.60 1.94 -11.95
C HIS A 68 0.30 3.04 -10.92
N PHE A 69 -0.97 3.19 -10.54
CA PHE A 69 -1.35 4.11 -9.47
C PHE A 69 -0.83 3.67 -8.11
N VAL A 70 -0.97 2.39 -7.78
CA VAL A 70 -0.42 1.82 -6.52
C VAL A 70 1.10 1.97 -6.47
N LEU A 71 1.80 1.65 -7.55
CA LEU A 71 3.26 1.80 -7.64
C LEU A 71 3.69 3.25 -7.38
N ARG A 72 2.90 4.22 -7.87
CA ARG A 72 3.16 5.63 -7.65
C ARG A 72 2.97 6.05 -6.19
N LEU A 73 1.91 5.56 -5.54
CA LEU A 73 1.69 5.80 -4.12
C LEU A 73 2.84 5.25 -3.28
N MET A 74 3.34 4.05 -3.63
CA MET A 74 4.49 3.42 -2.99
C MET A 74 5.78 4.20 -3.22
N SER A 75 6.09 4.59 -4.46
CA SER A 75 7.36 5.28 -4.78
C SER A 75 7.48 6.64 -4.11
N GLN A 76 6.35 7.29 -3.82
CA GLN A 76 6.30 8.56 -3.10
C GLN A 76 6.07 8.40 -1.60
N VAL A 77 6.06 7.17 -1.07
CA VAL A 77 5.80 6.86 0.36
C VAL A 77 4.58 7.61 0.89
N LEU A 78 3.55 7.76 0.04
CA LEU A 78 2.32 8.51 0.30
C LEU A 78 2.48 10.02 0.63
N VAL A 79 3.69 10.59 0.61
CA VAL A 79 3.99 11.96 1.09
C VAL A 79 3.15 13.04 0.40
N ASN A 80 2.86 12.86 -0.89
CA ASN A 80 2.06 13.82 -1.67
C ASN A 80 0.54 13.59 -1.59
N TYR A 81 0.10 12.48 -1.01
CA TYR A 81 -1.29 12.04 -1.04
C TYR A 81 -1.96 12.12 0.33
N VAL A 82 -1.27 11.78 1.42
CA VAL A 82 -1.87 11.70 2.76
C VAL A 82 -1.12 12.56 3.77
N SER A 83 -1.77 12.84 4.90
CA SER A 83 -1.14 13.59 5.98
C SER A 83 0.01 12.81 6.62
N TRP A 84 0.99 13.51 7.21
CA TRP A 84 2.12 12.88 7.90
C TRP A 84 1.68 11.87 8.98
N GLN A 85 0.61 12.20 9.71
CA GLN A 85 0.04 11.30 10.71
C GLN A 85 -0.38 9.95 10.10
N MET A 86 -0.94 9.97 8.90
CA MET A 86 -1.36 8.77 8.19
C MET A 86 -0.17 7.90 7.78
N ILE A 87 0.90 8.53 7.30
CA ILE A 87 2.15 7.85 6.94
C ILE A 87 2.69 7.11 8.16
N VAL A 88 2.79 7.80 9.30
CA VAL A 88 3.26 7.19 10.56
C VAL A 88 2.35 6.05 10.99
N GLN A 89 1.02 6.21 10.91
CA GLN A 89 0.08 5.15 11.25
C GLN A 89 0.22 3.91 10.36
N CYS A 90 0.40 4.10 9.05
CA CYS A 90 0.66 3.02 8.10
C CYS A 90 1.97 2.29 8.43
N LEU A 91 3.06 3.04 8.64
CA LEU A 91 4.36 2.46 9.02
C LEU A 91 4.26 1.68 10.33
N CYS A 92 3.63 2.23 11.36
CA CYS A 92 3.41 1.54 12.63
C CYS A 92 2.58 0.26 12.45
N MET A 93 1.52 0.31 11.66
CA MET A 93 0.67 -0.86 11.41
C MET A 93 1.46 -1.98 10.74
N VAL A 94 2.21 -1.66 9.68
CA VAL A 94 3.00 -2.66 8.94
C VAL A 94 4.13 -3.25 9.81
N VAL A 95 4.79 -2.42 10.62
CA VAL A 95 5.84 -2.89 11.55
C VAL A 95 5.25 -3.80 12.64
N VAL A 96 4.08 -3.49 13.18
CA VAL A 96 3.48 -4.25 14.29
C VAL A 96 2.76 -5.50 13.82
N LYS A 97 2.05 -5.44 12.69
CA LYS A 97 1.14 -6.49 12.23
C LYS A 97 1.75 -7.40 11.15
N GLY A 98 2.69 -6.90 10.36
CA GLY A 98 3.35 -7.63 9.28
C GLY A 98 3.29 -6.92 7.93
N PRO A 99 4.06 -7.42 6.94
CA PRO A 99 4.17 -6.81 5.62
C PRO A 99 2.88 -6.92 4.80
N ASP A 100 2.05 -7.93 5.04
CA ASP A 100 0.75 -8.13 4.37
C ASP A 100 -0.24 -7.00 4.64
N TYR A 101 -0.13 -6.34 5.79
CA TYR A 101 -0.97 -5.17 6.13
C TYR A 101 -0.73 -3.96 5.23
N LEU A 102 0.42 -3.90 4.53
CA LEU A 102 0.65 -2.89 3.52
C LEU A 102 -0.32 -3.04 2.34
N VAL A 103 -0.59 -4.29 1.93
CA VAL A 103 -1.54 -4.60 0.85
C VAL A 103 -2.95 -4.19 1.28
N TYR A 104 -3.38 -4.59 2.48
CA TYR A 104 -4.72 -4.23 2.98
C TYR A 104 -4.91 -2.72 3.14
N PHE A 105 -3.85 -2.00 3.56
CA PHE A 105 -3.87 -0.55 3.64
C PHE A 105 -4.14 0.08 2.27
N PHE A 106 -3.42 -0.36 1.22
CA PHE A 106 -3.64 0.16 -0.12
C PHE A 106 -5.03 -0.18 -0.65
N VAL A 107 -5.53 -1.39 -0.39
CA VAL A 107 -6.90 -1.79 -0.76
C VAL A 107 -7.93 -0.89 -0.05
N ALA A 108 -7.76 -0.59 1.24
CA ALA A 108 -8.62 0.33 1.98
C ALA A 108 -8.54 1.78 1.45
N LEU A 109 -7.34 2.22 1.07
CA LEU A 109 -7.14 3.54 0.45
C LEU A 109 -7.86 3.62 -0.91
N LEU A 110 -7.77 2.57 -1.73
CA LEU A 110 -8.50 2.48 -2.99
C LEU A 110 -10.02 2.49 -2.76
N ARG A 111 -10.51 1.79 -1.74
CA ARG A 111 -11.92 1.83 -1.34
C ARG A 111 -12.40 3.24 -1.01
N HIS A 112 -11.58 4.01 -0.30
CA HIS A 112 -11.89 5.42 -0.02
C HIS A 112 -11.98 6.24 -1.30
N CYS A 113 -11.09 5.96 -2.26
CA CYS A 113 -11.00 6.67 -3.53
C CYS A 113 -12.06 6.25 -4.55
N GLU A 114 -12.79 5.14 -4.35
CA GLU A 114 -13.64 4.54 -5.39
C GLU A 114 -14.67 5.54 -5.96
N PHE A 115 -15.32 6.32 -5.08
CA PHE A 115 -16.31 7.30 -5.51
C PHE A 115 -15.70 8.40 -6.39
N ASP A 116 -14.59 9.00 -5.95
CA ASP A 116 -13.93 10.08 -6.69
C ASP A 116 -13.28 9.55 -7.97
N ALA A 117 -12.65 8.38 -7.92
CA ALA A 117 -12.05 7.72 -9.08
C ALA A 117 -13.09 7.44 -10.17
N ARG A 118 -14.28 6.94 -9.80
CA ARG A 118 -15.37 6.74 -10.77
C ARG A 118 -15.86 8.04 -11.36
N ARG A 119 -16.08 9.05 -10.53
CA ARG A 119 -16.51 10.38 -10.98
C ARG A 119 -15.52 10.99 -11.97
N HIS A 120 -14.22 10.89 -11.70
CA HIS A 120 -13.17 11.42 -12.56
C HIS A 120 -12.90 10.56 -13.82
N ALA A 121 -13.19 9.27 -13.76
CA ALA A 121 -13.20 8.44 -14.96
C ALA A 121 -14.33 8.84 -15.92
N ASP A 122 -15.54 9.11 -15.40
CA ASP A 122 -16.68 9.55 -16.19
C ASP A 122 -16.44 10.92 -16.87
N SER A 123 -15.69 11.82 -16.24
CA SER A 123 -15.29 13.12 -16.81
C SER A 123 -13.98 13.11 -17.60
N ALA A 124 -13.36 11.94 -17.81
CA ALA A 124 -12.10 11.77 -18.52
C ALA A 124 -10.91 12.57 -17.92
N ASP A 125 -10.94 12.85 -16.61
CA ASP A 125 -9.91 13.59 -15.87
C ASP A 125 -9.27 12.77 -14.74
N LEU A 126 -9.38 11.43 -14.80
CA LEU A 126 -8.77 10.51 -13.84
C LEU A 126 -7.25 10.68 -13.72
N VAL A 127 -6.53 10.86 -14.84
CA VAL A 127 -5.06 11.02 -14.83
C VAL A 127 -4.63 12.31 -14.13
N PRO A 128 -5.20 13.50 -14.47
CA PRO A 128 -5.00 14.72 -13.69
C PRO A 128 -5.32 14.56 -12.20
N TRP A 129 -6.43 13.89 -11.87
CA TRP A 129 -6.80 13.60 -10.50
C TRP A 129 -5.71 12.77 -9.80
N ILE A 130 -5.26 11.65 -10.38
CA ILE A 130 -4.14 10.85 -9.85
C ILE A 130 -2.87 11.70 -9.62
N LEU A 131 -2.61 12.66 -10.51
CA LEU A 131 -1.43 13.52 -10.46
C LEU A 131 -1.47 14.59 -9.36
N GLN A 132 -2.66 15.09 -9.03
CA GLN A 132 -2.84 16.29 -8.21
C GLN A 132 -3.59 16.04 -6.89
N SER A 133 -4.16 14.85 -6.73
CA SER A 133 -5.03 14.55 -5.59
C SER A 133 -4.29 14.52 -4.28
N GLN A 134 -4.86 15.23 -3.31
CA GLN A 134 -4.59 15.00 -1.90
C GLN A 134 -5.71 14.11 -1.36
N LEU A 135 -5.37 12.87 -1.04
CA LEU A 135 -6.22 11.91 -0.31
C LEU A 135 -6.28 12.25 1.19
N GLY A 136 -6.22 13.54 1.53
CA GLY A 136 -6.08 14.04 2.90
C GLY A 136 -7.30 13.77 3.80
N SER A 137 -8.45 13.43 3.21
CA SER A 137 -9.66 12.98 3.92
C SER A 137 -9.60 11.53 4.40
N PHE A 138 -8.64 10.74 3.92
CA PHE A 138 -8.50 9.36 4.35
C PHE A 138 -8.09 9.28 5.82
N ARG A 139 -8.81 8.47 6.60
CA ARG A 139 -8.54 8.23 8.03
C ARG A 139 -8.49 6.73 8.28
N LEU A 140 -7.32 6.20 8.63
CA LEU A 140 -7.12 4.79 8.92
C LEU A 140 -8.12 4.22 9.94
N PRO A 141 -8.44 4.92 11.05
CA PRO A 141 -9.41 4.42 12.03
C PRO A 141 -10.78 4.04 11.43
N ASP A 142 -11.23 4.77 10.39
CA ASP A 142 -12.51 4.53 9.74
C ASP A 142 -12.50 3.23 8.90
N TYR A 143 -11.32 2.68 8.62
CA TYR A 143 -11.11 1.49 7.78
C TYR A 143 -10.47 0.32 8.53
N VAL A 144 -10.22 0.43 9.84
CA VAL A 144 -9.56 -0.65 10.62
C VAL A 144 -10.35 -1.96 10.55
N ASP A 145 -11.66 -1.92 10.77
CA ASP A 145 -12.49 -3.13 10.74
C ASP A 145 -12.48 -3.79 9.35
N TYR A 146 -12.45 -2.97 8.29
CA TYR A 146 -12.34 -3.45 6.93
C TYR A 146 -10.98 -4.11 6.66
N ILE A 147 -9.89 -3.49 7.13
CA ILE A 147 -8.53 -4.04 7.02
C ILE A 147 -8.40 -5.36 7.77
N GLU A 148 -8.96 -5.47 8.97
CA GLU A 148 -8.93 -6.71 9.76
C GLU A 148 -9.77 -7.82 9.10
N THR A 149 -10.88 -7.47 8.44
CA THR A 149 -11.66 -8.42 7.63
C THR A 149 -10.84 -8.93 6.45
N LEU A 150 -10.20 -8.04 5.69
CA LEU A 150 -9.31 -8.42 4.60
C LEU A 150 -8.15 -9.31 5.08
N ALA A 151 -7.59 -9.01 6.25
CA ALA A 151 -6.54 -9.82 6.86
C ALA A 151 -7.05 -11.22 7.25
N ALA A 152 -8.30 -11.36 7.71
CA ALA A 152 -8.87 -12.68 7.99
C ALA A 152 -9.03 -13.52 6.72
N ASP A 153 -9.48 -12.90 5.64
CA ASP A 153 -9.84 -13.58 4.40
C ASP A 153 -8.61 -13.93 3.53
N TYR A 154 -7.65 -13.01 3.40
CA TYR A 154 -6.58 -13.12 2.41
C TYR A 154 -5.17 -13.42 2.99
N LYS A 155 -4.96 -13.36 4.30
CA LYS A 155 -3.63 -13.53 4.92
C LYS A 155 -2.95 -14.85 4.58
N ARG A 156 -3.72 -15.94 4.45
CA ARG A 156 -3.18 -17.26 4.11
C ARG A 156 -2.53 -17.31 2.72
N TYR A 157 -2.94 -16.41 1.82
CA TYR A 157 -2.43 -16.31 0.46
C TYR A 157 -1.38 -15.21 0.32
N ILE A 158 -1.63 -14.02 0.88
CA ILE A 158 -0.77 -12.85 0.70
C ILE A 158 0.58 -13.01 1.39
N LEU A 159 0.57 -13.36 2.67
CA LEU A 159 1.78 -13.34 3.48
C LEU A 159 2.85 -14.31 2.94
N PRO A 160 2.53 -15.57 2.57
CA PRO A 160 3.51 -16.46 1.94
C PRO A 160 4.04 -15.93 0.61
N THR A 161 3.17 -15.39 -0.25
CA THR A 161 3.55 -14.83 -1.55
C THR A 161 4.55 -13.68 -1.37
N MET A 162 4.30 -12.78 -0.41
CA MET A 162 5.23 -11.70 -0.08
C MET A 162 6.56 -12.25 0.44
N ILE A 163 6.56 -13.12 1.46
CA ILE A 163 7.80 -13.68 2.01
C ILE A 163 8.65 -14.35 0.91
N SER A 164 8.02 -15.10 0.00
CA SER A 164 8.72 -15.77 -1.12
C SER A 164 9.33 -14.82 -2.15
N ALA A 165 8.79 -13.60 -2.27
CA ALA A 165 9.29 -12.60 -3.20
C ALA A 165 10.59 -11.92 -2.71
N VAL A 166 10.83 -11.92 -1.39
CA VAL A 166 12.00 -11.26 -0.76
C VAL A 166 13.10 -12.25 -0.40
N PHE A 167 12.75 -13.42 0.12
CA PHE A 167 13.73 -14.44 0.51
C PHE A 167 13.74 -15.58 -0.51
N ARG A 168 14.76 -15.58 -1.38
CA ARG A 168 15.11 -16.70 -2.26
C ARG A 168 16.25 -17.52 -1.69
#